data_AF-A0A527YU23-F1
#
_entry.id   AF-A0A527YU23-F1
#
_cell.length_a   1.000
_cell.length_b   1.000
_cell.length_c   1.000
_cell.angle_alpha   90.00
_cell.angle_beta   90.00
_cell.angle_gamma   90.00
#
_symmetry.space_group_name_H-M   'P 1'
#
loop_
_entity.id
_entity.type
_entity.pdbx_description
1 polymer ?
#
loop_
_entity_poly.entity_id
_entity_poly.type
_entity_poly.pdbx_seq_one_letter_code
_entity_poly.pdbx_strand_id
1 'polypeptide(L)'
;WPKDRRLPSENELVSTLGVSRMTVHRALRELTSEGHLLRIQGVGTFVAPPKPQSALIEIRNIAGEIAARGGRHRAEVVVLEKICDPALDLIVAFEFMRRRPVAHSIIVHFEDDVPVQLEE
;
A
#
# COMPACT_ATOMS: atom_id res chain seq x y z
N TRP A 1 5.58 7.79 -16.82
CA TRP A 1 6.32 6.71 -16.14
C TRP A 1 5.36 5.61 -15.71
N PRO A 2 5.81 4.34 -15.61
CA PRO A 2 5.01 3.26 -15.03
C PRO A 2 4.54 3.63 -13.61
N LYS A 3 3.40 3.08 -13.20
CA LYS A 3 2.89 3.18 -11.83
C LYS A 3 3.93 2.60 -10.86
N ASP A 4 3.99 3.15 -9.64
CA ASP A 4 4.92 2.73 -8.56
C ASP A 4 6.42 2.95 -8.85
N ARG A 5 6.77 3.62 -9.95
CA ARG A 5 8.16 3.95 -10.27
C ARG A 5 8.60 5.22 -9.54
N ARG A 6 9.82 5.15 -8.97
CA ARG A 6 10.55 6.33 -8.48
C ARG A 6 10.76 7.33 -9.62
N LEU A 7 10.39 8.58 -9.40
CA LEU A 7 10.76 9.66 -10.30
C LEU A 7 12.27 9.91 -10.22
N PRO A 8 12.91 10.34 -11.32
CA PRO A 8 14.26 10.88 -11.24
C PRO A 8 14.35 11.98 -10.19
N SER A 9 15.54 12.18 -9.65
CA SER A 9 15.80 13.29 -8.73
C SER A 9 15.52 14.63 -9.39
N GLU A 10 15.30 15.65 -8.58
CA GLU A 10 15.00 17.00 -9.06
C GLU A 10 16.12 17.55 -9.97
N ASN A 11 17.39 17.22 -9.66
CA ASN A 11 18.54 17.60 -10.49
C ASN A 11 18.56 16.88 -11.85
N GLU A 12 18.23 15.59 -11.87
CA GLU A 12 18.12 14.82 -13.11
C GLU A 12 16.97 15.34 -13.97
N LEU A 13 15.85 15.73 -13.36
CA LEU A 13 14.73 16.35 -14.07
C LEU A 13 15.10 17.71 -14.66
N VAL A 14 15.84 18.56 -13.92
CA VAL A 14 16.37 19.83 -14.44
C VAL A 14 17.27 19.59 -15.65
N SER A 15 18.20 18.63 -15.54
CA SER A 15 19.13 18.29 -16.62
C SER A 15 18.40 17.74 -17.86
N THR A 16 17.46 16.82 -17.65
CA THR A 16 16.77 16.12 -18.74
C THR A 16 15.75 17.01 -19.45
N LEU A 17 15.05 17.87 -18.71
CA LEU A 17 13.97 18.71 -19.24
C LEU A 17 14.44 20.12 -19.64
N GLY A 18 15.65 20.53 -19.27
CA GLY A 18 16.22 21.83 -19.62
C GLY A 18 15.50 23.03 -18.98
N VAL A 19 14.73 22.81 -17.92
CA VAL A 19 13.96 23.85 -17.21
C VAL A 19 14.62 24.24 -15.89
N SER A 20 14.27 25.42 -15.38
CA SER A 20 14.81 25.90 -14.10
C SER A 20 14.44 24.98 -12.93
N ARG A 21 15.29 24.93 -11.89
CA ARG A 21 15.00 24.21 -10.65
C ARG A 21 13.69 24.67 -10.01
N MET A 22 13.38 25.97 -10.03
CA MET A 22 12.11 26.49 -9.50
C MET A 22 10.90 25.92 -10.24
N THR A 23 11.01 25.74 -11.55
CA THR A 23 9.94 25.16 -12.38
C THR A 23 9.69 23.69 -12.03
N VAL A 24 10.76 22.88 -11.93
CA VAL A 24 10.66 21.46 -11.53
C VAL A 24 10.08 21.36 -10.12
N HIS A 25 10.58 22.18 -9.18
CA HIS A 25 10.13 22.17 -7.80
C HIS A 25 8.64 22.47 -7.67
N ARG A 26 8.19 23.50 -8.38
CA ARG A 26 6.78 23.90 -8.41
C ARG A 26 5.90 22.78 -8.96
N ALA A 27 6.27 22.19 -10.10
CA ALA A 27 5.50 21.12 -10.72
C ALA A 27 5.40 19.89 -9.81
N LEU A 28 6.50 19.45 -9.20
CA LEU A 28 6.49 18.33 -8.26
C LEU A 28 5.62 18.61 -7.04
N ARG A 29 5.65 19.86 -6.52
CA ARG A 29 4.82 20.26 -5.38
C ARG A 29 3.33 20.24 -5.74
N GLU A 30 2.95 20.80 -6.89
CA GLU A 30 1.57 20.84 -7.37
C GLU A 30 1.03 19.43 -7.60
N LEU A 31 1.77 18.58 -8.33
CA LEU A 31 1.38 17.19 -8.56
C LEU A 31 1.31 16.35 -7.27
N THR A 32 2.15 16.65 -6.27
CA THR A 32 2.03 16.03 -4.95
C THR A 32 0.76 16.49 -4.23
N SER A 33 0.45 17.79 -4.27
CA SER A 33 -0.76 18.34 -3.63
C SER A 33 -2.06 17.86 -4.29
N GLU A 34 -2.02 17.57 -5.59
CA GLU A 34 -3.14 17.00 -6.35
C GLU A 34 -3.30 15.48 -6.12
N GLY A 35 -2.33 14.86 -5.43
CA GLY A 35 -2.33 13.42 -5.15
C GLY A 35 -1.90 12.55 -6.34
N HIS A 36 -1.28 13.14 -7.36
CA HIS A 36 -0.67 12.40 -8.47
C HIS A 36 0.70 11.82 -8.12
N LEU A 37 1.37 12.41 -7.13
CA LEU A 37 2.67 11.95 -6.63
C LEU A 37 2.64 11.73 -5.12
N LEU A 38 3.40 10.75 -4.67
CA LEU A 38 3.69 10.52 -3.25
C LEU A 38 5.16 10.87 -2.96
N ARG A 39 5.39 11.73 -1.97
CA ARG A 39 6.74 12.05 -1.49
C ARG A 39 7.03 11.32 -0.18
N ILE A 40 7.98 10.41 -0.21
CA ILE A 40 8.45 9.68 0.98
C ILE A 40 9.80 10.27 1.40
N GLN A 41 9.85 10.87 2.59
CA GLN A 41 11.05 11.53 3.09
C GLN A 41 12.22 10.55 3.19
N GLY A 42 13.38 10.92 2.63
CA GLY A 42 14.58 10.10 2.61
C GLY A 42 14.59 8.98 1.55
N VAL A 43 13.47 8.75 0.86
CA VAL A 43 13.35 7.68 -0.14
C VAL A 43 13.18 8.24 -1.55
N GLY A 44 12.34 9.27 -1.74
CA GLY A 44 12.15 9.92 -3.04
C GLY A 44 10.71 10.35 -3.31
N THR A 45 10.42 10.63 -4.59
CA THR A 45 9.07 10.95 -5.08
C THR A 45 8.63 9.87 -6.06
N PHE A 46 7.37 9.45 -5.96
CA PHE A 46 6.80 8.30 -6.65
C PHE A 46 5.49 8.68 -7.31
N VAL A 47 5.12 7.99 -8.39
CA VAL A 47 3.77 8.08 -8.95
C VAL A 47 2.79 7.51 -7.93
N ALA A 48 1.78 8.28 -7.53
CA ALA A 48 0.78 7.82 -6.58
C ALA A 48 -0.05 6.67 -7.18
N PRO A 49 -0.44 5.67 -6.38
CA PRO A 49 -1.37 4.65 -6.84
C PRO A 49 -2.74 5.30 -7.12
N PRO A 50 -3.54 4.73 -8.04
CA PRO A 50 -4.91 5.20 -8.24
C PRO A 50 -5.66 5.18 -6.90
N LYS A 51 -6.34 6.28 -6.55
CA LYS A 51 -7.25 6.30 -5.41
C LYS A 51 -8.18 5.09 -5.53
N PRO A 52 -8.32 4.24 -4.51
CA PRO A 52 -9.31 3.19 -4.54
C PRO A 52 -10.66 3.88 -4.79
N GLN A 53 -11.28 3.59 -5.93
CA GLN A 53 -12.69 3.90 -6.10
C GLN A 53 -13.40 2.95 -5.15
N SER A 54 -13.70 3.45 -3.96
CA SER A 54 -14.46 2.73 -2.96
C SER A 54 -15.88 2.54 -3.49
N ALA A 55 -16.12 1.51 -4.29
CA ALA A 55 -17.38 0.82 -4.20
C ALA A 55 -17.50 0.39 -2.73
N LEU A 56 -18.57 0.80 -2.05
CA LEU A 56 -18.88 0.33 -0.70
C LEU A 56 -19.19 -1.18 -0.78
N ILE A 57 -18.15 -1.99 -0.88
CA ILE A 57 -18.22 -3.43 -0.69
C ILE A 57 -18.31 -3.60 0.83
N GLU A 58 -19.44 -4.10 1.30
CA GLU A 58 -19.59 -4.48 2.71
C GLU A 58 -18.66 -5.67 2.95
N ILE A 59 -17.48 -5.41 3.52
CA ILE A 59 -16.53 -6.46 3.90
C ILE A 59 -17.08 -7.12 5.16
N ARG A 60 -17.76 -8.25 5.00
CA ARG A 60 -18.26 -9.05 6.12
C ARG A 60 -17.13 -9.90 6.69
N ASN A 61 -17.14 -10.06 8.01
CA ASN A 61 -16.19 -10.92 8.70
C ASN A 61 -16.53 -12.39 8.40
N ILE A 62 -15.57 -13.15 7.85
CA ILE A 62 -15.72 -14.56 7.49
C ILE A 62 -16.23 -15.43 8.66
N ALA A 63 -15.81 -15.14 9.89
CA ALA A 63 -16.27 -15.84 11.08
C ALA A 63 -17.79 -15.67 11.28
N GLY A 64 -18.30 -14.46 11.01
CA GLY A 64 -19.73 -14.16 11.08
C GLY A 64 -20.52 -14.85 9.98
N GLU A 65 -19.97 -14.96 8.78
CA GLU A 65 -20.61 -15.67 7.66
C GLU A 65 -20.69 -17.18 7.88
N ILE A 66 -19.65 -17.78 8.47
CA ILE A 66 -19.64 -19.19 8.85
C ILE A 66 -20.66 -19.44 9.96
N ALA A 67 -20.65 -18.60 11.00
CA ALA A 67 -21.62 -18.69 12.10
C ALA A 67 -23.08 -18.53 11.61
N ALA A 68 -23.34 -17.62 10.67
CA ALA A 68 -24.67 -17.40 10.09
C ALA A 68 -25.20 -18.61 9.31
N ARG A 69 -24.30 -19.45 8.78
CA ARG A 69 -24.63 -20.72 8.11
C ARG A 69 -24.74 -21.89 9.08
N GLY A 70 -24.43 -21.69 10.36
CA GLY A 70 -24.42 -22.72 11.39
C GLY A 70 -23.12 -23.52 11.46
N GLY A 71 -22.10 -23.15 10.69
CA GLY A 71 -20.78 -23.78 10.72
C GLY A 71 -19.95 -23.31 11.93
N ARG A 72 -18.92 -24.08 12.29
CA ARG A 72 -17.96 -23.67 13.33
C ARG A 72 -16.71 -23.06 12.70
N HIS A 73 -16.41 -21.82 13.07
CA HIS A 73 -15.19 -21.15 12.64
C HIS A 73 -14.00 -21.52 13.53
N ARG A 74 -12.85 -21.79 12.89
CA ARG A 74 -11.53 -21.84 13.52
C ARG A 74 -10.56 -21.03 12.66
N ALA A 75 -9.56 -20.40 13.27
CA ALA A 75 -8.48 -19.74 12.55
C ALA A 75 -7.13 -20.25 13.04
N GLU A 76 -6.18 -20.36 12.13
CA GLU A 76 -4.81 -20.78 12.40
C GLU A 76 -3.84 -19.79 11.78
N VAL A 77 -2.96 -19.23 12.62
CA VAL A 77 -1.92 -18.29 12.18
C VAL A 77 -0.75 -19.10 11.65
N VAL A 78 -0.49 -19.01 10.35
CA VAL A 78 0.60 -19.69 9.64
C VAL A 78 1.87 -18.84 9.68
N VAL A 79 1.73 -17.53 9.49
CA VAL A 79 2.82 -16.57 9.57
C VAL A 79 2.45 -15.47 10.54
N LEU A 80 3.40 -15.08 11.40
CA LEU A 80 3.31 -13.87 12.20
C LEU A 80 4.72 -13.32 12.38
N GLU A 81 5.04 -12.28 11.61
CA GLU A 81 6.37 -11.70 11.59
C GLU A 81 6.34 -10.18 11.48
N LYS A 82 7.54 -9.60 11.58
CA LYS A 82 7.74 -8.16 11.47
C LYS A 82 8.68 -7.89 10.31
N ILE A 83 8.19 -7.16 9.31
CA ILE A 83 9.00 -6.67 8.21
C ILE A 83 9.62 -5.34 8.65
N CYS A 84 10.91 -5.35 8.96
CA CYS A 84 11.62 -4.19 9.49
C CYS A 84 11.90 -3.10 8.43
N ASP A 85 12.14 -3.51 7.19
CA ASP A 85 12.31 -2.60 6.04
C ASP A 85 11.28 -2.97 4.96
N PRO A 86 10.03 -2.48 5.07
CA PRO A 86 9.00 -2.80 4.10
C PRO A 86 9.35 -2.29 2.71
N ALA A 87 8.92 -3.06 1.71
CA ALA A 87 8.95 -2.64 0.33
C ALA A 87 8.11 -1.35 0.14
N LEU A 88 8.42 -0.65 -0.94
CA LEU A 88 7.88 0.69 -1.18
C LEU A 88 6.37 0.70 -1.40
N ASP A 89 5.86 -0.28 -2.13
CA ASP A 89 4.44 -0.53 -2.35
C ASP A 89 3.68 -0.68 -1.03
N LEU A 90 4.24 -1.38 -0.04
CA LEU A 90 3.65 -1.48 1.31
C LEU A 90 3.67 -0.11 2.01
N ILE A 91 4.77 0.64 1.97
CA ILE A 91 4.84 1.98 2.57
C ILE A 91 3.76 2.90 1.98
N VAL A 92 3.56 2.82 0.66
CA VAL A 92 2.55 3.57 -0.08
C VAL A 92 1.14 3.12 0.32
N ALA A 93 0.86 1.81 0.34
CA ALA A 93 -0.45 1.25 0.63
C ALA A 93 -0.91 1.52 2.07
N PHE A 94 0.01 1.51 3.03
CA PHE A 94 -0.25 1.87 4.43
C PHE A 94 -0.25 3.39 4.68
N GLU A 95 -0.06 4.21 3.63
CA GLU A 95 -0.02 5.68 3.70
C GLU A 95 1.02 6.21 4.70
N PHE A 96 2.14 5.51 4.84
CA PHE A 96 3.19 5.87 5.77
C PHE A 96 4.06 7.01 5.24
N MET A 97 4.15 8.10 6.00
CA MET A 97 4.99 9.27 5.66
C MET A 97 6.51 9.01 5.81
N ARG A 98 6.89 7.93 6.50
CA ARG A 98 8.27 7.50 6.75
C ARG A 98 8.35 5.97 6.78
N ARG A 99 9.52 5.41 6.42
CA ARG A 99 9.78 3.97 6.60
C ARG A 99 9.61 3.59 8.07
N ARG A 100 8.77 2.58 8.32
CA ARG A 100 8.56 2.01 9.63
C ARG A 100 8.22 0.53 9.48
N PRO A 101 8.54 -0.32 10.47
CA PRO A 101 8.21 -1.73 10.38
C PRO A 101 6.70 -1.98 10.28
N VAL A 102 6.32 -3.01 9.53
CA VAL A 102 4.94 -3.54 9.45
C VAL A 102 4.88 -4.94 10.05
N ALA A 103 3.73 -5.29 10.62
CA ALA A 103 3.42 -6.68 10.95
C ALA A 103 2.89 -7.37 9.69
N HIS A 104 3.28 -8.62 9.49
CA HIS A 104 2.80 -9.48 8.42
C HIS A 104 2.25 -10.75 9.06
N SER A 105 1.01 -11.08 8.75
CA SER A 105 0.37 -12.30 9.24
C SER A 105 -0.33 -13.01 8.11
N ILE A 106 -0.18 -14.33 8.07
CA ILE A 106 -0.95 -15.19 7.17
C ILE A 106 -1.82 -16.08 8.04
N ILE A 107 -3.13 -16.06 7.81
CA ILE A 107 -4.13 -16.77 8.62
C ILE A 107 -4.95 -17.67 7.71
N VAL A 108 -5.08 -18.94 8.06
CA VAL A 108 -6.02 -19.87 7.42
C VAL A 108 -7.27 -19.95 8.27
N HIS A 109 -8.41 -19.62 7.68
CA HIS A 109 -9.72 -19.80 8.30
C HIS A 109 -10.34 -21.12 7.86
N PHE A 110 -11.00 -21.77 8.81
CA PHE A 110 -11.65 -23.06 8.65
C PHE A 110 -13.14 -22.95 8.97
N GLU A 111 -13.94 -23.73 8.25
CA GLU A 111 -15.33 -24.07 8.57
C GLU A 111 -15.37 -25.58 8.83
N ASP A 112 -15.71 -25.98 10.05
CA ASP A 112 -15.78 -27.40 10.45
C ASP A 112 -14.52 -28.20 10.06
N ASP A 113 -13.36 -27.62 10.37
CA ASP A 113 -12.02 -28.16 10.13
C ASP A 113 -11.61 -28.26 8.64
N VAL A 114 -12.44 -27.76 7.72
CA VAL A 114 -12.12 -27.60 6.29
C VAL A 114 -11.58 -26.19 6.05
N PRO A 115 -10.39 -26.00 5.44
CA PRO A 115 -9.87 -24.67 5.13
C PRO A 115 -10.72 -24.00 4.05
N VAL A 116 -11.16 -22.77 4.32
CA VAL A 116 -12.08 -22.01 3.45
C VAL A 116 -11.53 -20.68 2.96
N GLN A 117 -10.60 -20.06 3.69
CA GLN A 117 -10.01 -18.77 3.31
C GLN A 117 -8.57 -18.65 3.81
N LEU A 118 -7.72 -18.03 2.98
CA LEU A 118 -6.40 -17.53 3.35
C LEU A 118 -6.48 -16.00 3.44
N GLU A 119 -6.11 -15.45 4.58
CA GLU A 119 -6.00 -14.00 4.85
C GLU A 119 -4.51 -13.63 4.98
N GLU A 120 -4.12 -12.52 4.35
CA GLU A 120 -2.76 -11.94 4.37
C GLU A 120 -2.84 -10.41 4.53
#